data_AF-C5LZM9-F1
#
_entry.id   AF-C5LZM9-F1
#
_cell.length_a   1.000
_cell.length_b   1.000
_cell.length_c   1.000
_cell.angle_alpha   90.00
_cell.angle_beta   90.00
_cell.angle_gamma   90.00
#
_symmetry.space_group_name_H-M   'P 1'
#
loop_
_entity.id
_entity.type
_entity.pdbx_description
1 polymer ?
#
loop_
_entity_poly.entity_id
_entity_poly.type
_entity_poly.pdbx_seq_one_letter_code
_entity_poly.pdbx_strand_id
1 'polypeptide(L)'
;MITAARIPDRLFPGDIEKIFAFQELIGNVGFAVGPTIGAGLFQVGGFHTSFIVLTAIHFGVMVLMLATWVPIPPAASLPTSDGAAQSGRKVVGVSEIHDHIRDTFNENL
;
A
#
# COMPACT_ATOMS: atom_id res chain seq x y z
N MET A 1 3.50 2.51 5.75
CA MET A 1 4.00 1.30 6.45
C MET A 1 3.23 0.00 6.13
N ILE A 2 2.27 -0.04 5.18
CA ILE A 2 1.22 -1.09 5.17
C ILE A 2 1.25 -2.03 3.94
N THR A 3 2.15 -1.88 2.97
CA THR A 3 2.04 -2.68 1.72
C THR A 3 2.81 -4.00 1.74
N ALA A 4 3.93 -4.10 2.47
CA ALA A 4 4.78 -5.30 2.48
C ALA A 4 4.23 -6.46 3.35
N ALA A 5 3.33 -6.19 4.31
CA ALA A 5 2.83 -7.16 5.29
C ALA A 5 1.64 -8.01 4.82
N ARG A 6 1.13 -7.79 3.60
CA ARG A 6 -0.18 -8.34 3.19
C ARG A 6 -0.19 -9.86 2.92
N ILE A 7 0.95 -10.47 2.63
CA ILE A 7 1.05 -11.93 2.41
C ILE A 7 1.11 -12.66 3.77
N PRO A 8 2.01 -12.29 4.69
CA PRO A 8 2.04 -12.91 6.01
C PRO A 8 0.74 -12.70 6.80
N ASP A 9 0.09 -11.54 6.71
CA ASP A 9 -1.20 -11.28 7.38
C ASP A 9 -2.33 -12.21 6.88
N ARG A 10 -2.28 -12.69 5.64
CA ARG A 10 -3.25 -13.66 5.11
C ARG A 10 -2.93 -15.09 5.52
N LEU A 11 -1.65 -15.41 5.71
CA LEU A 11 -1.18 -16.74 6.13
C LEU A 11 -1.27 -16.92 7.65
N PHE A 12 -1.07 -15.84 8.41
CA PHE A 12 -1.06 -15.78 9.87
C PHE A 12 -1.82 -14.53 10.35
N PRO A 13 -3.16 -14.52 10.25
CA PRO A 13 -3.96 -13.34 10.58
C PRO A 13 -3.79 -12.93 12.05
N GLY A 14 -3.26 -11.72 12.25
CA GLY A 14 -3.11 -11.10 13.58
C GLY A 14 -1.93 -11.62 14.42
N ASP A 15 -1.11 -12.53 13.87
CA ASP A 15 0.01 -13.14 14.59
C ASP A 15 1.35 -12.55 14.10
N ILE A 16 1.66 -11.35 14.58
CA ILE A 16 2.85 -10.60 14.18
C ILE A 16 4.15 -11.37 14.43
N GLU A 17 4.19 -12.24 15.43
CA GLU A 17 5.37 -13.04 15.78
C GLU A 17 5.70 -14.04 14.67
N LYS A 18 4.68 -14.73 14.15
CA LYS A 18 4.86 -15.65 13.00
C LYS A 18 5.28 -14.92 11.73
N ILE A 19 4.80 -13.70 11.52
CA ILE A 19 5.18 -12.87 10.37
C ILE A 19 6.68 -12.52 10.43
N PHE A 20 7.16 -12.09 11.58
CA PHE A 20 8.58 -11.80 11.78
C PHE A 20 9.44 -13.07 11.68
N ALA A 21 9.02 -14.17 12.29
CA ALA A 21 9.72 -15.45 12.20
C ALA A 21 9.81 -15.96 10.75
N PHE A 22 8.74 -15.78 9.96
CA PHE A 22 8.74 -16.14 8.55
C PHE A 22 9.66 -15.26 7.71
N GLN A 23 9.68 -13.95 7.98
CA GLN A 23 10.61 -13.02 7.32
C GLN A 23 12.07 -13.36 7.65
N GLU A 24 12.36 -13.68 8.90
CA GLU A 24 13.68 -14.10 9.35
C GLU A 24 14.10 -15.43 8.70
N LEU A 25 13.18 -16.40 8.61
CA LEU A 25 13.44 -17.66 7.93
C LEU A 25 13.83 -17.44 6.46
N ILE A 26 13.03 -16.67 5.71
CA ILE A 26 13.31 -16.39 4.30
C ILE A 26 14.63 -15.63 4.16
N GLY A 27 14.89 -14.65 5.04
CA GLY A 27 16.16 -13.91 5.07
C GLY A 27 17.36 -14.82 5.30
N ASN A 28 17.30 -15.69 6.31
CA ASN A 28 18.36 -16.63 6.64
C ASN A 28 18.61 -17.65 5.53
N VAL A 29 17.55 -18.15 4.89
CA VAL A 29 17.67 -19.00 3.70
C VAL A 29 18.36 -18.24 2.58
N GLY A 30 17.92 -17.00 2.29
CA GLY A 30 18.54 -16.14 1.29
C GLY A 30 20.03 -15.89 1.53
N PHE A 31 20.42 -15.64 2.78
CA PHE A 31 21.83 -15.50 3.17
C PHE A 31 22.62 -16.80 3.01
N ALA A 32 22.01 -17.95 3.27
CA ALA A 32 22.68 -19.24 3.11
C ALA A 32 22.88 -19.62 1.64
N VAL A 33 21.86 -19.45 0.79
CA VAL A 33 21.90 -19.90 -0.62
C VAL A 33 22.42 -18.84 -1.59
N GLY A 34 22.28 -17.56 -1.25
CA GLY A 34 22.63 -16.43 -2.12
C GLY A 34 24.10 -16.44 -2.57
N PRO A 35 25.09 -16.59 -1.67
CA PRO A 35 26.49 -16.65 -2.04
C PRO A 35 26.81 -17.83 -2.97
N THR A 36 26.21 -19.00 -2.75
CA THR A 36 26.44 -20.17 -3.60
C THR A 36 25.92 -19.95 -5.02
N ILE A 37 24.72 -19.40 -5.16
CA ILE A 37 24.14 -19.09 -6.47
C ILE A 37 24.96 -18.00 -7.18
N GLY A 38 25.31 -16.93 -6.47
CA GLY A 38 26.13 -15.84 -7.01
C GLY A 38 27.52 -16.30 -7.45
N ALA A 39 28.19 -17.12 -6.64
CA ALA A 39 29.50 -17.68 -6.97
C ALA A 39 29.42 -18.63 -8.17
N GLY A 40 28.36 -19.46 -8.26
CA GLY A 40 28.14 -20.33 -9.42
C GLY A 40 27.98 -19.54 -10.72
N LEU A 41 27.15 -18.48 -10.70
CA LEU A 41 26.98 -17.58 -11.85
C LEU A 41 28.30 -16.90 -12.24
N PHE A 42 29.11 -16.53 -11.24
CA PHE A 42 30.41 -15.91 -11.46
C PHE A 42 31.41 -16.87 -12.12
N GLN A 43 31.41 -18.14 -11.72
CA GLN A 43 32.29 -19.14 -12.34
C GLN A 43 31.96 -19.40 -13.81
N VAL A 44 30.67 -19.35 -14.18
CA VAL A 44 30.22 -19.66 -15.55
C VAL A 44 30.48 -18.51 -16.52
N GLY A 45 30.28 -17.25 -16.08
CA GLY A 45 30.33 -16.09 -17.00
C GLY A 45 30.95 -14.83 -16.41
N GLY A 46 31.59 -14.93 -15.25
CA GLY A 46 32.22 -13.81 -14.57
C GLY A 46 31.23 -12.83 -13.94
N PHE A 47 31.73 -11.62 -13.68
CA PHE A 47 30.99 -10.57 -12.97
C PHE A 47 29.71 -10.14 -13.70
N HIS A 48 29.79 -9.92 -15.02
CA HIS A 48 28.67 -9.41 -15.81
C HIS A 48 27.46 -10.36 -15.80
N THR A 49 27.69 -11.67 -15.94
CA THR A 49 26.62 -12.67 -15.89
C THR A 49 25.93 -12.69 -14.53
N SER A 50 26.71 -12.68 -13.44
CA SER A 50 26.17 -12.65 -12.07
C SER A 50 25.30 -11.40 -11.86
N PHE A 51 25.79 -10.25 -12.30
CA PHE A 51 25.10 -8.98 -12.16
C PHE A 51 23.78 -8.97 -12.96
N ILE A 52 23.83 -9.27 -14.26
CA ILE A 52 22.64 -9.22 -15.12
C ILE A 52 21.57 -10.19 -14.65
N VAL A 53 21.95 -11.43 -14.29
CA VAL A 53 21.00 -12.45 -13.85
C VAL A 53 20.36 -12.07 -12.52
N LEU A 54 21.14 -11.65 -11.52
CA LEU A 54 20.59 -11.26 -10.21
C LEU A 54 19.72 -10.00 -10.32
N THR A 55 20.14 -9.01 -11.10
CA THR A 55 19.33 -7.80 -11.35
C THR A 55 18.05 -8.14 -12.10
N ALA A 56 18.08 -9.00 -13.11
CA ALA A 56 16.89 -9.42 -13.84
C ALA A 56 15.90 -10.17 -12.95
N ILE A 57 16.38 -11.09 -12.10
CA ILE A 57 15.54 -11.80 -11.13
C ILE A 57 14.92 -10.81 -10.15
N HIS A 58 15.72 -9.91 -9.58
CA HIS A 58 15.24 -8.92 -8.61
C HIS A 58 14.19 -7.99 -9.22
N PHE A 59 14.47 -7.47 -10.42
CA PHE A 59 13.54 -6.60 -11.13
C PHE A 59 12.25 -7.35 -11.53
N GLY A 60 12.36 -8.60 -11.98
CA GLY A 60 11.21 -9.44 -12.31
C GLY A 60 10.31 -9.70 -11.10
N VAL A 61 10.89 -10.02 -9.94
CA VAL A 61 10.15 -10.16 -8.68
C VAL A 61 9.50 -8.83 -8.29
N MET A 62 10.21 -7.72 -8.43
CA MET A 62 9.67 -6.39 -8.12
C MET A 62 8.46 -6.05 -8.99
N VAL A 63 8.55 -6.26 -10.31
CA VAL A 63 7.43 -6.03 -11.26
C VAL A 63 6.25 -6.94 -10.93
N LEU A 64 6.50 -8.22 -10.66
CA LEU A 64 5.45 -9.16 -10.25
C LEU A 64 4.76 -8.69 -8.97
N MET A 65 5.54 -8.25 -7.97
CA MET A 65 5.02 -7.75 -6.71
C MET A 65 4.13 -6.52 -6.91
N LEU A 66 4.57 -5.57 -7.76
CA LEU A 66 3.77 -4.41 -8.09
C LEU A 66 2.48 -4.78 -8.81
N ALA A 67 2.55 -5.66 -9.81
CA ALA A 67 1.40 -6.03 -10.65
C ALA A 67 0.30 -6.75 -9.87
N THR A 68 0.64 -7.48 -8.81
CA THR A 68 -0.30 -8.36 -8.10
C THR A 68 -0.71 -7.86 -6.72
N TRP A 69 0.11 -7.02 -6.05
CA TRP A 69 -0.11 -6.69 -4.64
C TRP A 69 -0.26 -5.20 -4.34
N VAL A 70 0.09 -4.30 -5.27
CA VAL A 70 -0.21 -2.87 -5.12
C VAL A 70 -1.62 -2.63 -5.68
N PRO A 71 -2.62 -2.33 -4.83
CA PRO A 71 -3.90 -1.87 -5.33
C PRO A 71 -3.66 -0.55 -6.05
N ILE A 72 -3.79 -0.54 -7.38
CA ILE A 72 -3.86 0.69 -8.16
C ILE A 72 -5.15 1.37 -7.68
N PRO A 73 -5.06 2.53 -7.00
CA PRO A 73 -6.26 3.29 -6.70
C PRO A 73 -6.99 3.48 -8.03
N PRO A 74 -8.31 3.24 -8.12
CA PRO A 74 -9.06 3.64 -9.30
C PRO A 74 -8.63 5.07 -9.61
N ALA A 75 -8.22 5.33 -10.87
CA ALA A 75 -7.79 6.66 -11.29
C ALA A 75 -8.80 7.62 -10.68
N ALA A 76 -8.35 8.43 -9.70
CA ALA A 76 -9.24 9.34 -9.02
C ALA A 76 -9.94 10.08 -10.14
N SER A 77 -11.26 9.90 -10.24
CA SER A 77 -12.03 10.64 -11.23
C SER A 77 -11.62 12.07 -11.02
N LEU A 78 -10.85 12.62 -11.97
CA LEU A 78 -10.43 14.02 -11.92
C LEU A 78 -11.68 14.77 -11.53
N PRO A 79 -11.68 15.57 -10.46
CA PRO A 79 -12.90 16.25 -10.03
C PRO A 79 -13.47 16.93 -11.26
N THR A 80 -14.55 16.37 -11.79
CA THR A 80 -15.30 17.07 -12.83
C THR A 80 -15.71 18.36 -12.16
N SER A 81 -15.61 19.47 -12.89
CA SER A 81 -15.88 20.82 -12.40
C SER A 81 -17.21 20.97 -11.64
N ASP A 82 -18.08 19.99 -11.77
CA ASP A 82 -19.40 19.89 -11.15
C ASP A 82 -19.32 19.53 -9.64
N GLY A 83 -18.27 18.82 -9.20
CA GLY A 83 -18.08 18.39 -7.80
C GLY A 83 -17.31 19.37 -6.91
N ALA A 84 -16.52 20.28 -7.50
CA ALA A 84 -15.80 21.31 -6.74
C ALA A 84 -16.73 22.36 -6.10
N ALA A 85 -17.96 22.49 -6.62
CA ALA A 85 -18.97 23.40 -6.08
C ALA A 85 -19.70 22.86 -4.83
N GLN A 86 -19.57 21.57 -4.49
CA GLN A 86 -20.35 20.94 -3.41
C GLN A 86 -19.53 20.57 -2.17
N SER A 87 -18.20 20.51 -2.25
CA SER A 87 -17.33 20.15 -1.12
C SER A 87 -16.83 21.36 -0.31
N GLY A 88 -17.38 22.55 -0.54
CA GLY A 88 -17.05 23.77 0.20
C GLY A 88 -18.32 24.45 0.67
N ARG A 89 -18.63 24.31 1.96
CA ARG A 89 -19.72 24.98 2.69
C ARG A 89 -21.07 24.28 2.52
N LYS A 90 -21.41 23.44 3.51
CA LYS A 90 -22.80 23.25 3.93
C LYS A 90 -23.30 24.64 4.34
N VAL A 91 -23.81 25.41 3.37
CA VAL A 91 -24.52 26.66 3.63
C VAL A 91 -25.81 26.21 4.29
N VAL A 92 -25.80 26.19 5.62
CA VAL A 92 -27.02 26.09 6.42
C VAL A 92 -27.93 27.19 5.88
N GLY A 93 -29.08 26.78 5.33
CA GLY A 93 -30.00 27.72 4.70
C GLY A 93 -30.43 28.77 5.72
N VAL A 94 -30.46 30.04 5.33
CA VAL A 94 -30.91 31.15 6.20
C VAL A 94 -32.32 30.90 6.74
N SER A 95 -33.15 30.12 6.04
CA SER A 95 -34.46 29.67 6.53
C SER A 95 -34.37 28.74 7.73
N GLU A 96 -33.39 27.82 7.75
CA GLU A 96 -33.20 26.83 8.82
C GLU A 96 -32.71 27.50 10.11
N ILE A 97 -31.87 28.53 9.98
CA ILE A 97 -31.40 29.35 11.11
C ILE A 97 -32.54 30.22 11.66
N HIS A 98 -33.37 30.78 10.79
CA HIS A 98 -34.49 31.62 11.20
C HIS A 98 -35.58 30.83 11.94
N ASP A 99 -35.86 29.60 11.50
CA ASP A 99 -36.83 28.74 12.17
C ASP A 99 -36.30 28.28 13.54
N HIS A 100 -35.02 27.92 13.63
CA HIS A 100 -34.39 27.56 14.91
C HIS A 100 -34.36 28.72 15.93
N ILE A 101 -34.13 29.95 15.49
CA ILE A 101 -34.17 31.14 16.37
C ILE A 101 -35.59 31.43 16.83
N ARG A 102 -36.59 31.29 15.95
CA ARG A 102 -38.00 31.48 16.28
C ARG A 102 -38.45 30.49 17.35
N ASP A 103 -38.09 29.22 17.20
CA ASP A 103 -38.49 28.17 18.13
C ASP A 103 -37.83 28.39 19.50
N THR A 104 -36.56 28.79 19.53
CA THR A 104 -35.82 29.10 20.77
C THR A 104 -36.42 30.29 21.54
N PHE A 105 -36.96 31.29 20.83
CA PHE A 105 -37.61 32.43 21.48
C PHE A 105 -38.99 32.09 22.05
N ASN A 106 -39.72 31.17 21.42
CA ASN A 106 -41.08 30.83 21.82
C ASN A 106 -41.15 29.87 23.01
N GLU A 107 -40.06 29.14 23.30
CA GLU A 107 -39.94 28.30 24.50
C GLU A 107 -39.52 29.06 25.77
N ASN A 108 -39.16 30.35 25.65
CA ASN A 108 -38.68 31.18 26.76
C ASN A 108 -39.68 32.30 27.18
N LEU A 109 -40.95 32.19 26.77
CA LEU A 109 -42.08 33.01 27.22
C LEU A 109 -43.14 32.11 27.87
#